data_AF-A0A5Q4H4G9-F1
#
_entry.id   AF-A0A5Q4H4G9-F1
#
_cell.length_a   1.000
_cell.length_b   1.000
_cell.length_c   1.000
_cell.angle_alpha   90.00
_cell.angle_beta   90.00
_cell.angle_gamma   90.00
#
_symmetry.space_group_name_H-M   'P 1'
#
loop_
_entity.id
_entity.type
_entity.pdbx_description
1 polymer ?
#
loop_
_entity_poly.entity_id
_entity_poly.type
_entity_poly.pdbx_seq_one_letter_code
_entity_poly.pdbx_strand_id
1 'polypeptide(L)'
;MVNLECVVSNTGRPLDKGERRPFYYRAHPGLLDVLCTAGVGVVTTANNHAMDYGADALLQSNAWLQRVGIRPCGSGRSLAEASRPCYVQAKGMVIAIVAIDTEEPHFAATSNAPGVNHARGSDLILRRLAASLAEARNRADLIVVSPHWGANWKEHPTAERISLAHQIIDLGADAILGHSAHILQGIEIYAGCPIVYDMGSLLFDRVGESRINRSAVFCLPFGSDGFTQVRIYPVILERGRARRAAGKQYDEICSLLKTLSRPLGTTDWIMAEDHVALDLAPSQRRSRPPRAADPPPIGVAVGESFRGSSAGELPEVVLDCPPPWADFVSNEDIVFLGSRIPEAVAPGFAYVAETLLRVSGPLIGRWEGRIEAFGATGELRYRWVHPLADAATCPTRWQAGQLILDRTIVRPPRELGEGVYELFFSLVDRDSERTICPLASSRRVVNGQIHLGSIKVTANAPKEVAGMEFFRS
;
A
#
# COMPACT_ATOMS: atom_id res chain seq x y z
N MET A 1 11.71 -2.48 -9.57
CA MET A 1 10.76 -1.40 -9.23
C MET A 1 9.49 -2.05 -8.73
N VAL A 2 8.78 -1.44 -7.76
CA VAL A 2 7.45 -1.90 -7.30
C VAL A 2 6.53 -0.70 -7.06
N ASN A 3 5.21 -0.89 -7.04
CA ASN A 3 4.28 0.08 -6.47
C ASN A 3 4.21 -0.12 -4.96
N LEU A 4 4.51 0.93 -4.20
CA LEU A 4 4.41 0.93 -2.74
C LEU A 4 3.08 1.56 -2.34
N GLU A 5 2.08 0.71 -2.16
CA GLU A 5 0.69 1.11 -1.90
C GLU A 5 0.36 1.17 -0.40
N CYS A 6 1.27 1.81 0.33
CA CYS A 6 1.13 2.14 1.73
C CYS A 6 2.08 3.29 2.07
N VAL A 7 1.83 3.98 3.18
CA VAL A 7 2.80 4.96 3.71
C VAL A 7 3.75 4.25 4.68
N VAL A 8 5.06 4.46 4.51
CA VAL A 8 6.05 3.97 5.47
C VAL A 8 6.34 5.11 6.44
N SER A 9 5.67 5.12 7.58
CA SER A 9 5.73 6.23 8.52
C SER A 9 5.50 5.78 9.96
N ASN A 10 6.02 6.54 10.93
CA ASN A 10 5.66 6.44 12.34
C ASN A 10 4.95 7.71 12.85
N THR A 11 4.60 8.63 11.93
CA THR A 11 3.90 9.88 12.20
C THR A 11 2.64 9.98 11.34
N GLY A 12 1.87 11.03 11.57
CA GLY A 12 0.69 11.38 10.80
C GLY A 12 -0.56 10.62 11.22
N ARG A 13 -1.68 11.35 11.24
CA ARG A 13 -3.00 10.82 11.56
C ARG A 13 -3.73 10.40 10.28
N PRO A 14 -4.59 9.38 10.31
CA PRO A 14 -5.38 9.02 9.14
C PRO A 14 -6.19 10.21 8.60
N LEU A 15 -6.14 10.44 7.29
CA LEU A 15 -6.94 11.49 6.64
C LEU A 15 -8.39 11.05 6.45
N ASP A 16 -9.34 11.95 6.63
CA ASP A 16 -10.73 11.71 6.24
C ASP A 16 -10.83 11.62 4.70
N LYS A 17 -11.02 10.40 4.17
CA LYS A 17 -11.16 10.14 2.73
C LYS A 17 -12.59 10.40 2.22
N GLY A 18 -13.52 10.82 3.09
CA GLY A 18 -14.95 10.94 2.76
C GLY A 18 -15.64 9.61 2.48
N GLU A 19 -14.96 8.49 2.79
CA GLU A 19 -15.44 7.14 2.57
C GLU A 19 -16.22 6.62 3.78
N ARG A 20 -17.22 5.78 3.54
CA ARG A 20 -17.98 5.14 4.63
C ARG A 20 -17.18 4.05 5.35
N ARG A 21 -16.24 3.41 4.65
CA ARG A 21 -15.46 2.25 5.12
C ARG A 21 -14.01 2.27 4.62
N PRO A 22 -13.24 3.32 4.92
CA PRO A 22 -11.91 3.49 4.35
C PRO A 22 -10.95 2.35 4.71
N PHE A 23 -9.99 2.16 3.82
CA PHE A 23 -8.77 1.40 4.11
C PHE A 23 -7.64 2.40 4.34
N TYR A 24 -6.87 2.17 5.39
CA TYR A 24 -5.62 2.88 5.67
C TYR A 24 -4.50 1.86 5.72
N TYR A 25 -3.41 2.14 5.01
CA TYR A 25 -2.24 1.28 4.96
C TYR A 25 -1.00 2.03 5.42
N ARG A 26 -0.55 1.70 6.63
CA ARG A 26 0.75 2.12 7.15
C ARG A 26 1.66 0.91 7.35
N ALA A 27 2.91 1.08 6.96
CA ALA A 27 3.98 0.15 7.23
C ALA A 27 4.96 0.76 8.23
N HIS A 28 5.36 -0.04 9.22
CA HIS A 28 6.43 0.36 10.13
C HIS A 28 7.73 0.62 9.33
N PRO A 29 8.49 1.70 9.61
CA PRO A 29 9.79 2.00 8.98
C PRO A 29 10.74 0.81 8.81
N GLY A 30 10.83 -0.04 9.84
CA GLY A 30 11.67 -1.25 9.81
C GLY A 30 11.32 -2.25 8.70
N LEU A 31 10.14 -2.17 8.08
CA LEU A 31 9.77 -2.99 6.92
C LEU A 31 10.47 -2.56 5.62
N LEU A 32 11.16 -1.41 5.59
CA LEU A 32 12.03 -1.04 4.48
C LEU A 32 13.15 -2.08 4.25
N ASP A 33 13.56 -2.81 5.30
CA ASP A 33 14.51 -3.92 5.17
C ASP A 33 14.01 -4.99 4.18
N VAL A 34 12.70 -5.19 4.06
CA VAL A 34 12.12 -6.15 3.10
C VAL A 34 12.40 -5.69 1.66
N LEU A 35 12.20 -4.41 1.38
CA LEU A 35 12.48 -3.82 0.07
C LEU A 35 13.98 -3.83 -0.24
N CYS A 36 14.82 -3.52 0.75
CA CYS A 36 16.27 -3.54 0.61
C CYS A 36 16.77 -4.97 0.32
N THR A 37 16.30 -5.96 1.09
CA THR A 37 16.65 -7.37 0.91
C THR A 37 16.20 -7.89 -0.46
N ALA A 38 15.06 -7.41 -0.97
CA ALA A 38 14.55 -7.75 -2.29
C ALA A 38 15.29 -7.05 -3.45
N GLY A 39 16.26 -6.15 -3.16
CA GLY A 39 16.99 -5.41 -4.19
C GLY A 39 16.16 -4.33 -4.89
N VAL A 40 15.11 -3.83 -4.26
CA VAL A 40 14.24 -2.79 -4.83
C VAL A 40 14.97 -1.45 -4.81
N GLY A 41 15.30 -0.91 -5.99
CA GLY A 41 15.91 0.42 -6.11
C GLY A 41 14.93 1.59 -6.30
N VAL A 42 13.70 1.30 -6.73
CA VAL A 42 12.67 2.31 -7.02
C VAL A 42 11.31 1.82 -6.58
N VAL A 43 10.55 2.71 -5.96
CA VAL A 43 9.14 2.52 -5.66
C VAL A 43 8.30 3.61 -6.31
N THR A 44 7.17 3.25 -6.91
CA THR A 44 6.15 4.22 -7.29
C THR A 44 5.26 4.50 -6.09
N THR A 45 4.93 5.78 -5.92
CA THR A 45 4.17 6.33 -4.78
C THR A 45 3.02 7.21 -5.26
N ALA A 46 2.83 7.34 -6.59
CA ALA A 46 1.61 7.90 -7.14
C ALA A 46 0.51 6.84 -7.08
N ASN A 47 -0.21 6.78 -5.96
CA ASN A 47 -1.34 5.87 -5.74
C ASN A 47 -2.28 6.44 -4.67
N ASN A 48 -3.43 5.79 -4.53
CA ASN A 48 -4.53 6.13 -3.63
C ASN A 48 -4.28 5.81 -2.13
N HIS A 49 -3.07 5.40 -1.75
CA HIS A 49 -2.72 5.07 -0.37
C HIS A 49 -1.47 5.81 0.15
N ALA A 50 -0.78 6.55 -0.70
CA ALA A 50 0.44 7.29 -0.33
C ALA A 50 0.20 8.40 0.71
N MET A 51 -1.02 8.92 0.78
CA MET A 51 -1.43 10.03 1.66
C MET A 51 -2.41 9.59 2.75
N ASP A 52 -2.58 8.28 2.99
CA ASP A 52 -3.51 7.75 3.99
C ASP A 52 -3.37 8.41 5.38
N TYR A 53 -2.16 8.86 5.76
CA TYR A 53 -1.83 9.50 7.04
C TYR A 53 -1.32 10.94 6.89
N GLY A 54 -1.66 11.58 5.77
CA GLY A 54 -1.37 12.99 5.53
C GLY A 54 0.01 13.30 4.98
N ALA A 55 0.23 14.59 4.74
CA ALA A 55 1.42 15.11 4.07
C ALA A 55 2.71 14.83 4.84
N ASP A 56 2.69 14.93 6.17
CA ASP A 56 3.88 14.69 7.00
C ASP A 56 4.33 13.22 6.91
N ALA A 57 3.38 12.28 6.94
CA ALA A 57 3.66 10.86 6.76
C ALA A 57 4.19 10.54 5.35
N LEU A 58 3.61 11.15 4.30
CA LEU A 58 4.10 11.02 2.93
C LEU A 58 5.55 11.49 2.80
N LEU A 59 5.85 12.70 3.31
CA LEU A 59 7.18 13.29 3.20
C LEU A 59 8.21 12.52 4.04
N GLN A 60 7.83 12.02 5.21
CA GLN A 60 8.69 11.16 6.03
C GLN A 60 8.98 9.83 5.31
N SER A 61 7.95 9.20 4.73
CA SER A 61 8.09 7.98 3.91
C SER A 61 9.08 8.19 2.76
N ASN A 62 8.94 9.28 2.01
CA ASN A 62 9.85 9.64 0.94
C ASN A 62 11.29 9.85 1.43
N ALA A 63 11.47 10.51 2.58
CA ALA A 63 12.79 10.73 3.18
C ALA A 63 13.45 9.41 3.62
N TRP A 64 12.69 8.50 4.22
CA TRP A 64 13.21 7.21 4.66
C TRP A 64 13.55 6.28 3.50
N LEU A 65 12.71 6.23 2.46
CA LEU A 65 13.03 5.51 1.22
C LEU A 65 14.36 6.01 0.65
N GLN A 66 14.52 7.33 0.50
CA GLN A 66 15.75 7.92 -0.01
C GLN A 66 16.96 7.60 0.88
N ARG A 67 16.78 7.61 2.21
CA ARG A 67 17.84 7.28 3.18
C ARG A 67 18.40 5.87 3.01
N VAL A 68 17.56 4.90 2.64
CA VAL A 68 17.99 3.50 2.39
C VAL A 68 18.34 3.24 0.92
N GLY A 69 18.50 4.29 0.11
CA GLY A 69 18.86 4.17 -1.31
C GLY A 69 17.71 3.76 -2.23
N ILE A 70 16.46 3.77 -1.75
CA ILE A 70 15.26 3.49 -2.55
C ILE A 70 14.69 4.81 -3.06
N ARG A 71 14.46 4.92 -4.37
CA ARG A 71 13.90 6.13 -4.97
C ARG A 71 12.36 6.10 -4.95
N PRO A 72 11.67 7.00 -4.23
CA PRO A 72 10.26 7.23 -4.46
C PRO A 72 10.04 8.01 -5.77
N CYS A 73 9.04 7.60 -6.55
CA CYS A 73 8.62 8.25 -7.78
C CYS A 73 7.12 8.54 -7.75
N GLY A 74 6.69 9.74 -8.16
CA GLY A 74 5.27 10.08 -8.28
C GLY A 74 4.64 10.79 -7.08
N SER A 75 5.44 11.25 -6.11
CA SER A 75 4.97 12.08 -5.00
C SER A 75 6.04 13.09 -4.60
N GLY A 76 5.64 14.16 -3.90
CA GLY A 76 6.57 15.21 -3.51
C GLY A 76 5.91 16.34 -2.71
N ARG A 77 6.68 17.38 -2.40
CA ARG A 77 6.23 18.59 -1.69
C ARG A 77 5.37 19.53 -2.54
N SER A 78 5.38 19.31 -3.85
CA SER A 78 4.61 20.06 -4.84
C SER A 78 4.35 19.18 -6.05
N LEU A 79 3.45 19.63 -6.92
CA LEU A 79 3.15 19.02 -8.19
C LEU A 79 4.37 18.92 -9.09
N ALA A 80 5.23 19.94 -9.10
CA ALA A 80 6.47 19.94 -9.89
C ALA A 80 7.44 18.85 -9.43
N GLU A 81 7.53 18.60 -8.12
CA GLU A 81 8.35 17.51 -7.58
C GLU A 81 7.69 16.15 -7.84
N ALA A 82 6.37 16.04 -7.60
CA ALA A 82 5.63 14.79 -7.74
C ALA A 82 5.62 14.29 -9.20
N SER A 83 5.50 15.20 -10.19
CA SER A 83 5.50 14.84 -11.60
C SER A 83 6.88 14.60 -12.21
N ARG A 84 7.96 14.89 -11.46
CA ARG A 84 9.32 14.79 -11.99
C ARG A 84 9.70 13.33 -12.24
N PRO A 85 10.27 12.98 -13.41
CA PRO A 85 10.76 11.63 -13.65
C PRO A 85 11.84 11.23 -12.64
N CYS A 86 11.79 9.97 -12.21
CA CYS A 86 12.89 9.36 -11.47
C CYS A 86 13.88 8.72 -12.44
N TYR A 87 15.16 9.03 -12.28
CA TYR A 87 16.22 8.51 -13.14
C TYR A 87 17.04 7.45 -12.40
N VAL A 88 17.29 6.32 -13.06
CA VAL A 88 18.12 5.22 -12.56
C VAL A 88 19.21 4.91 -13.56
N GLN A 89 20.44 4.75 -13.08
CA GLN A 89 21.54 4.26 -13.90
C GLN A 89 21.65 2.73 -13.79
N ALA A 90 21.67 2.05 -14.93
CA ALA A 90 21.83 0.61 -15.00
C ALA A 90 22.66 0.22 -16.24
N LYS A 91 23.80 -0.46 -16.03
CA LYS A 91 24.70 -0.93 -17.10
C LYS A 91 25.07 0.14 -18.14
N GLY A 92 25.39 1.36 -17.69
CA GLY A 92 25.76 2.49 -18.56
C GLY A 92 24.56 3.17 -19.25
N MET A 93 23.35 2.68 -19.04
CA MET A 93 22.11 3.30 -19.53
C MET A 93 21.40 4.07 -18.44
N VAL A 94 20.58 5.03 -18.84
CA VAL A 94 19.68 5.77 -17.94
C VAL A 94 18.24 5.42 -18.27
N ILE A 95 17.50 5.00 -17.25
CA ILE A 95 16.06 4.72 -17.34
C ILE A 95 15.33 5.80 -16.56
N ALA A 96 14.39 6.49 -17.22
CA ALA A 96 13.43 7.37 -16.59
C ALA A 96 12.15 6.60 -16.24
N ILE A 97 11.64 6.83 -15.05
CA ILE A 97 10.37 6.29 -14.56
C ILE A 97 9.46 7.48 -14.29
N VAL A 98 8.24 7.45 -14.84
CA VAL A 98 7.21 8.46 -14.61
C VAL A 98 6.00 7.75 -14.00
N ALA A 99 5.72 8.04 -12.73
CA ALA A 99 4.57 7.47 -12.02
C ALA A 99 3.43 8.48 -11.96
N ILE A 100 2.19 8.01 -12.14
CA ILE A 100 1.00 8.85 -12.12
C ILE A 100 -0.19 8.08 -11.53
N ASP A 101 -0.96 8.73 -10.67
CA ASP A 101 -2.25 8.22 -10.22
C ASP A 101 -3.37 8.83 -11.06
N THR A 102 -4.38 8.01 -11.37
CA THR A 102 -5.53 8.43 -12.18
C THR A 102 -6.87 8.31 -11.46
N GLU A 103 -6.86 7.82 -10.22
CA GLU A 103 -8.08 7.42 -9.51
C GLU A 103 -8.40 8.32 -8.30
N GLU A 104 -7.41 8.75 -7.49
CA GLU A 104 -7.63 9.45 -6.21
C GLU A 104 -7.26 10.95 -6.23
N PRO A 105 -8.22 11.85 -6.54
CA PRO A 105 -7.95 13.27 -6.65
C PRO A 105 -7.68 13.96 -5.29
N HIS A 106 -8.14 13.42 -4.15
CA HIS A 106 -7.95 14.09 -2.85
C HIS A 106 -6.49 14.15 -2.43
N PHE A 107 -5.64 13.29 -3.01
CA PHE A 107 -4.22 13.19 -2.69
C PHE A 107 -3.33 13.91 -3.70
N ALA A 108 -3.92 14.59 -4.69
CA ALA A 108 -3.21 15.31 -5.72
C ALA A 108 -2.31 16.41 -5.13
N ALA A 109 -1.02 16.39 -5.49
CA ALA A 109 -0.12 17.50 -5.20
C ALA A 109 -0.57 18.77 -5.93
N THR A 110 -0.45 19.92 -5.28
CA THR A 110 -0.68 21.24 -5.89
C THR A 110 0.66 21.95 -6.10
N SER A 111 0.65 23.18 -6.64
CA SER A 111 1.88 23.97 -6.76
C SER A 111 2.57 24.24 -5.41
N ASN A 112 1.84 24.21 -4.30
CA ASN A 112 2.32 24.58 -2.97
C ASN A 112 1.94 23.59 -1.85
N ALA A 113 1.33 22.46 -2.17
CA ALA A 113 0.95 21.43 -1.20
C ALA A 113 1.51 20.05 -1.60
N PRO A 114 2.01 19.26 -0.63
CA PRO A 114 2.47 17.90 -0.87
C PRO A 114 1.34 16.97 -1.35
N GLY A 115 1.72 15.93 -2.09
CA GLY A 115 0.79 14.91 -2.56
C GLY A 115 1.40 14.05 -3.67
N VAL A 116 0.53 13.39 -4.42
CA VAL A 116 0.88 12.53 -5.55
C VAL A 116 0.71 13.23 -6.90
N ASN A 117 1.45 12.78 -7.91
CA ASN A 117 1.24 13.17 -9.30
C ASN A 117 -0.08 12.56 -9.78
N HIS A 118 -1.14 13.35 -9.75
CA HIS A 118 -2.47 12.92 -10.14
C HIS A 118 -2.98 13.67 -11.38
N ALA A 119 -3.70 12.95 -12.22
CA ALA A 119 -4.54 13.51 -13.28
C ALA A 119 -5.68 12.54 -13.62
N ARG A 120 -6.88 13.08 -13.82
CA ARG A 120 -8.05 12.30 -14.22
C ARG A 120 -8.57 12.75 -15.58
N GLY A 121 -8.96 11.77 -16.41
CA GLY A 121 -9.40 11.99 -17.77
C GLY A 121 -8.24 12.02 -18.76
N SER A 122 -8.41 11.34 -19.90
CA SER A 122 -7.35 11.06 -20.88
C SER A 122 -6.59 12.32 -21.31
N ASP A 123 -7.27 13.42 -21.64
CA ASP A 123 -6.62 14.67 -22.07
C ASP A 123 -5.73 15.32 -21.01
N LEU A 124 -6.14 15.25 -19.73
CA LEU A 124 -5.35 15.83 -18.64
C LEU A 124 -4.16 14.93 -18.32
N ILE A 125 -4.36 13.60 -18.34
CA ILE A 125 -3.31 12.61 -18.16
C ILE A 125 -2.23 12.79 -19.23
N LEU A 126 -2.62 12.86 -20.51
CA LEU A 126 -1.68 13.04 -21.62
C LEU A 126 -0.93 14.36 -21.52
N ARG A 127 -1.60 15.47 -21.15
CA ARG A 127 -0.94 16.77 -20.91
C ARG A 127 0.07 16.70 -19.76
N ARG A 128 -0.29 16.06 -18.65
CA ARG A 128 0.61 15.87 -17.49
C ARG A 128 1.84 15.06 -17.88
N LEU A 129 1.63 13.96 -18.60
CA LEU A 129 2.68 13.06 -19.04
C LEU A 129 3.57 13.70 -20.11
N ALA A 130 3.02 14.45 -21.07
CA ALA A 130 3.79 15.08 -22.15
C ALA A 130 4.97 15.92 -21.63
N ALA A 131 4.76 16.73 -20.58
CA ALA A 131 5.84 17.50 -19.97
C ALA A 131 6.93 16.61 -19.34
N SER A 132 6.52 15.59 -18.59
CA SER A 132 7.42 14.65 -17.91
C SER A 132 8.22 13.81 -18.90
N LEU A 133 7.57 13.34 -19.97
CA LEU A 133 8.20 12.58 -21.06
C LEU A 133 9.14 13.46 -21.89
N ALA A 134 8.81 14.73 -22.11
CA ALA A 134 9.71 15.68 -22.79
C ALA A 134 10.99 15.91 -21.98
N GLU A 135 10.89 16.08 -20.65
CA GLU A 135 12.06 16.16 -19.77
C GLU A 135 12.88 14.85 -19.82
N ALA A 136 12.21 13.69 -19.68
CA ALA A 136 12.85 12.39 -19.71
C ALA A 136 13.60 12.11 -21.02
N ARG A 137 13.02 12.50 -22.17
CA ARG A 137 13.65 12.33 -23.50
C ARG A 137 15.01 13.02 -23.62
N ASN A 138 15.25 14.09 -22.89
CA ASN A 138 16.52 14.82 -22.93
C ASN A 138 17.62 14.21 -22.03
N ARG A 139 17.26 13.27 -21.15
CA ARG A 139 18.11 12.79 -20.04
C ARG A 139 18.21 11.27 -19.91
N ALA A 140 17.32 10.51 -20.54
CA ALA A 140 17.23 9.06 -20.41
C ALA A 140 17.27 8.33 -21.76
N ASP A 141 17.75 7.09 -21.75
CA ASP A 141 17.71 6.21 -22.91
C ASP A 141 16.38 5.51 -23.08
N LEU A 142 15.68 5.23 -21.98
CA LEU A 142 14.43 4.50 -21.90
C LEU A 142 13.50 5.21 -20.92
N ILE A 143 12.21 5.25 -21.22
CA ILE A 143 11.16 5.88 -20.42
C ILE A 143 10.09 4.83 -20.11
N VAL A 144 9.91 4.54 -18.84
CA VAL A 144 8.84 3.67 -18.34
C VAL A 144 7.78 4.54 -17.69
N VAL A 145 6.53 4.40 -18.12
CA VAL A 145 5.38 5.00 -17.44
C VAL A 145 4.74 3.96 -16.54
N SER A 146 4.50 4.29 -15.27
CA SER A 146 3.88 3.40 -14.31
C SER A 146 2.61 4.05 -13.73
N PRO A 147 1.46 3.80 -14.37
CA PRO A 147 0.19 4.37 -13.95
C PRO A 147 -0.47 3.51 -12.86
N HIS A 148 -0.95 4.17 -11.81
CA HIS A 148 -1.95 3.63 -10.89
C HIS A 148 -3.34 3.92 -11.47
N TRP A 149 -3.98 2.89 -12.01
CA TRP A 149 -5.14 3.08 -12.86
C TRP A 149 -6.14 1.92 -12.90
N GLY A 150 -7.40 2.26 -13.15
CA GLY A 150 -8.47 1.29 -13.20
C GLY A 150 -9.02 0.96 -11.82
N ALA A 151 -10.21 0.37 -11.81
CA ALA A 151 -10.83 -0.06 -10.57
C ALA A 151 -10.26 -1.42 -10.12
N ASN A 152 -10.17 -1.59 -8.81
CA ASN A 152 -9.80 -2.86 -8.18
C ASN A 152 -10.65 -4.02 -8.74
N TRP A 153 -10.01 -5.17 -8.92
CA TRP A 153 -10.65 -6.43 -9.34
C TRP A 153 -11.21 -6.47 -10.77
N LYS A 154 -10.91 -5.47 -11.61
CA LYS A 154 -11.27 -5.53 -13.02
C LYS A 154 -10.31 -6.43 -13.77
N GLU A 155 -10.86 -7.44 -14.45
CA GLU A 155 -10.07 -8.45 -15.18
C GLU A 155 -9.57 -7.95 -16.54
N HIS A 156 -10.24 -6.94 -17.12
CA HIS A 156 -9.91 -6.41 -18.44
C HIS A 156 -9.81 -4.89 -18.40
N PRO A 157 -8.82 -4.30 -19.11
CA PRO A 157 -8.79 -2.87 -19.35
C PRO A 157 -9.98 -2.44 -20.20
N THR A 158 -10.47 -1.22 -20.00
CA THR A 158 -11.52 -0.64 -20.86
C THR A 158 -10.94 -0.20 -22.21
N ALA A 159 -11.79 -0.05 -23.23
CA ALA A 159 -11.37 0.49 -24.53
C ALA A 159 -10.73 1.89 -24.41
N GLU A 160 -11.25 2.74 -23.52
CA GLU A 160 -10.66 4.05 -23.21
C GLU A 160 -9.25 3.89 -22.62
N ARG A 161 -9.04 2.92 -21.73
CA ARG A 161 -7.74 2.66 -21.11
C ARG A 161 -6.72 2.15 -22.14
N ILE A 162 -7.15 1.29 -23.05
CA ILE A 162 -6.32 0.81 -24.17
C ILE A 162 -5.90 1.99 -25.06
N SER A 163 -6.86 2.82 -25.47
CA SER A 163 -6.59 4.01 -26.28
C SER A 163 -5.65 5.01 -25.58
N LEU A 164 -5.82 5.21 -24.27
CA LEU A 164 -4.91 6.05 -23.49
C LEU A 164 -3.49 5.46 -23.44
N ALA A 165 -3.35 4.15 -23.26
CA ALA A 165 -2.07 3.47 -23.22
C ALA A 165 -1.30 3.63 -24.56
N HIS A 166 -2.01 3.46 -25.69
CA HIS A 166 -1.44 3.71 -27.03
C HIS A 166 -0.92 5.14 -27.17
N GLN A 167 -1.73 6.13 -26.78
CA GLN A 167 -1.34 7.54 -26.83
C GLN A 167 -0.13 7.86 -25.94
N ILE A 168 0.01 7.19 -24.79
CA ILE A 168 1.20 7.33 -23.91
C ILE A 168 2.45 6.78 -24.59
N ILE A 169 2.36 5.63 -25.29
CA ILE A 169 3.46 5.10 -26.10
C ILE A 169 3.80 6.06 -27.25
N ASP A 170 2.79 6.59 -27.94
CA ASP A 170 3.00 7.55 -29.05
C ASP A 170 3.69 8.84 -28.58
N LEU A 171 3.36 9.32 -27.37
CA LEU A 171 4.03 10.42 -26.68
C LEU A 171 5.49 10.12 -26.31
N GLY A 172 5.94 8.88 -26.41
CA GLY A 172 7.35 8.49 -26.29
C GLY A 172 7.72 7.63 -25.10
N ALA A 173 6.76 6.99 -24.43
CA ALA A 173 7.07 5.95 -23.47
C ALA A 173 7.59 4.70 -24.21
N ASP A 174 8.61 4.04 -23.66
CA ASP A 174 9.16 2.80 -24.19
C ASP A 174 8.53 1.56 -23.53
N ALA A 175 7.81 1.74 -22.40
CA ALA A 175 7.01 0.70 -21.76
C ALA A 175 5.94 1.31 -20.83
N ILE A 176 4.84 0.59 -20.62
CA ILE A 176 3.83 0.90 -19.61
C ILE A 176 3.70 -0.28 -18.63
N LEU A 177 3.85 0.00 -17.34
CA LEU A 177 3.74 -0.97 -16.24
C LEU A 177 2.65 -0.52 -15.26
N GLY A 178 1.41 -0.89 -15.57
CA GLY A 178 0.21 -0.52 -14.81
C GLY A 178 -0.01 -1.37 -13.55
N HIS A 179 -0.78 -0.79 -12.63
CA HIS A 179 -1.23 -1.41 -11.38
C HIS A 179 -2.52 -0.74 -10.88
N SER A 180 -3.15 -1.29 -9.82
CA SER A 180 -4.36 -0.84 -9.08
C SER A 180 -5.51 -1.88 -9.11
N ALA A 181 -5.61 -2.68 -10.18
CA ALA A 181 -6.60 -3.76 -10.25
C ALA A 181 -6.30 -4.89 -9.25
N HIS A 182 -5.05 -5.00 -8.78
CA HIS A 182 -4.51 -6.00 -7.85
C HIS A 182 -4.52 -7.45 -8.37
N ILE A 183 -4.97 -7.66 -9.61
CA ILE A 183 -4.98 -8.94 -10.33
C ILE A 183 -4.31 -8.75 -11.68
N LEU A 184 -3.74 -9.82 -12.22
CA LEU A 184 -3.11 -9.79 -13.55
C LEU A 184 -4.14 -9.37 -14.62
N GLN A 185 -3.76 -8.39 -15.44
CA GLN A 185 -4.47 -8.07 -16.68
C GLN A 185 -3.64 -8.48 -17.91
N GLY A 186 -4.27 -8.42 -19.08
CA GLY A 186 -3.62 -8.74 -20.35
C GLY A 186 -2.41 -7.87 -20.64
N ILE A 187 -1.53 -8.39 -21.50
CA ILE A 187 -0.33 -7.71 -22.00
C ILE A 187 -0.53 -7.44 -23.48
N GLU A 188 -0.09 -6.27 -23.92
CA GLU A 188 -0.14 -5.85 -25.31
C GLU A 188 1.25 -5.41 -25.78
N ILE A 189 1.57 -5.69 -27.04
CA ILE A 189 2.73 -5.12 -27.72
C ILE A 189 2.22 -4.09 -28.74
N TYR A 190 2.38 -2.82 -28.42
CA TYR A 190 1.93 -1.71 -29.27
C TYR A 190 3.14 -0.92 -29.77
N ALA A 191 3.26 -0.76 -31.09
CA ALA A 191 4.41 -0.10 -31.72
C ALA A 191 5.78 -0.63 -31.26
N GLY A 192 5.87 -1.95 -31.00
CA GLY A 192 7.07 -2.62 -30.49
C GLY A 192 7.36 -2.40 -29.00
N CYS A 193 6.50 -1.67 -28.28
CA CYS A 193 6.62 -1.39 -26.85
C CYS A 193 5.65 -2.24 -26.03
N PRO A 194 6.07 -2.77 -24.87
CA PRO A 194 5.19 -3.55 -24.00
C PRO A 194 4.26 -2.65 -23.16
N ILE A 195 3.00 -3.04 -23.09
CA ILE A 195 1.98 -2.47 -22.20
C ILE A 195 1.48 -3.62 -21.31
N VAL A 196 1.81 -3.56 -20.03
CA VAL A 196 1.23 -4.43 -18.99
C VAL A 196 0.15 -3.61 -18.29
N TYR A 197 -1.12 -3.96 -18.48
CA TYR A 197 -2.22 -3.14 -17.93
C TYR A 197 -2.34 -3.25 -16.41
N ASP A 198 -2.06 -4.41 -15.83
CA ASP A 198 -1.91 -4.60 -14.38
C ASP A 198 -0.98 -5.78 -14.08
N MET A 199 0.00 -5.56 -13.21
CA MET A 199 1.01 -6.55 -12.82
C MET A 199 0.54 -7.49 -11.68
N GLY A 200 -0.65 -7.27 -11.11
CA GLY A 200 -1.10 -7.92 -9.88
C GLY A 200 -0.33 -7.45 -8.64
N SER A 201 -0.52 -8.18 -7.54
CA SER A 201 0.11 -7.85 -6.25
C SER A 201 1.33 -8.73 -5.99
N LEU A 202 2.41 -8.17 -5.41
CA LEU A 202 3.61 -8.95 -5.07
C LEU A 202 3.70 -9.34 -3.58
N LEU A 203 3.27 -8.45 -2.68
CA LEU A 203 3.24 -8.70 -1.25
C LEU A 203 1.98 -8.06 -0.69
N PHE A 204 1.09 -8.88 -0.13
CA PHE A 204 -0.19 -8.44 0.38
C PHE A 204 -0.57 -9.29 1.60
N ASP A 205 -1.15 -8.67 2.62
CA ASP A 205 -1.52 -9.32 3.88
C ASP A 205 -2.99 -9.82 3.89
N ARG A 206 -3.81 -9.38 2.92
CA ARG A 206 -5.21 -9.79 2.74
C ARG A 206 -5.42 -10.73 1.55
N VAL A 207 -4.69 -11.84 1.49
CA VAL A 207 -4.75 -12.82 0.38
C VAL A 207 -5.94 -13.82 0.51
N GLY A 208 -6.98 -13.45 1.26
CA GLY A 208 -8.12 -14.35 1.56
C GLY A 208 -9.04 -14.66 0.38
N GLU A 209 -8.85 -14.00 -0.78
CA GLU A 209 -9.70 -14.13 -1.97
C GLU A 209 -8.94 -14.86 -3.09
N SER A 210 -9.57 -15.90 -3.66
CA SER A 210 -8.93 -16.89 -4.55
C SER A 210 -8.35 -16.37 -5.87
N ARG A 211 -8.58 -15.11 -6.22
CA ARG A 211 -8.08 -14.49 -7.47
C ARG A 211 -6.83 -13.64 -7.27
N ILE A 212 -6.69 -13.03 -6.10
CA ILE A 212 -5.55 -12.16 -5.72
C ILE A 212 -4.27 -12.98 -5.62
N ASN A 213 -4.41 -14.26 -5.23
CA ASN A 213 -3.28 -15.12 -4.97
C ASN A 213 -2.48 -15.49 -6.23
N ARG A 214 -2.96 -15.19 -7.44
CA ARG A 214 -2.25 -15.41 -8.70
C ARG A 214 -1.67 -14.09 -9.19
N SER A 215 -0.35 -13.98 -9.21
CA SER A 215 0.37 -12.80 -9.72
C SER A 215 1.63 -13.20 -10.48
N ALA A 216 2.49 -12.25 -10.81
CA ALA A 216 3.77 -12.49 -11.45
C ALA A 216 4.80 -11.41 -11.11
N VAL A 217 6.08 -11.76 -11.27
CA VAL A 217 7.18 -10.81 -11.35
C VAL A 217 7.54 -10.60 -12.81
N PHE A 218 7.63 -9.34 -13.23
CA PHE A 218 7.95 -8.96 -14.61
C PHE A 218 9.41 -8.52 -14.71
N CYS A 219 10.14 -9.11 -15.65
CA CYS A 219 11.51 -8.78 -15.98
C CYS A 219 11.57 -8.36 -17.44
N LEU A 220 12.04 -7.14 -17.70
CA LEU A 220 12.16 -6.60 -19.04
C LEU A 220 13.65 -6.41 -19.34
N PRO A 221 14.33 -7.38 -19.97
CA PRO A 221 15.68 -7.20 -20.48
C PRO A 221 15.73 -6.02 -21.46
N PHE A 222 16.81 -5.25 -21.42
CA PHE A 222 17.00 -4.09 -22.28
C PHE A 222 18.45 -3.97 -22.75
N GLY A 223 18.63 -3.29 -23.88
CA GLY A 223 19.91 -2.87 -24.43
C GLY A 223 19.79 -1.49 -25.07
N SER A 224 20.80 -1.08 -25.84
CA SER A 224 20.83 0.22 -26.53
C SER A 224 19.62 0.49 -27.43
N ASP A 225 19.00 -0.57 -27.93
CA ASP A 225 17.92 -0.53 -28.90
C ASP A 225 16.52 -0.50 -28.26
N GLY A 226 16.40 -0.75 -26.95
CA GLY A 226 15.11 -0.84 -26.27
C GLY A 226 15.00 -2.02 -25.32
N PHE A 227 13.76 -2.24 -24.83
CA PHE A 227 13.38 -3.50 -24.21
C PHE A 227 13.31 -4.58 -25.29
N THR A 228 13.89 -5.75 -25.02
CA THR A 228 13.98 -6.85 -26.00
C THR A 228 13.03 -7.99 -25.70
N GLN A 229 12.52 -8.07 -24.48
CA GLN A 229 11.61 -9.14 -24.07
C GLN A 229 10.77 -8.69 -22.87
N VAL A 230 9.59 -9.29 -22.70
CA VAL A 230 8.86 -9.31 -21.44
C VAL A 230 8.93 -10.74 -20.89
N ARG A 231 9.69 -10.96 -19.82
CA ARG A 231 9.73 -12.24 -19.09
C ARG A 231 8.83 -12.14 -17.86
N ILE A 232 7.96 -13.12 -17.70
CA ILE A 232 6.93 -13.12 -16.67
C ILE A 232 7.12 -14.39 -15.84
N TYR A 233 7.43 -14.20 -14.56
CA TYR A 233 7.64 -15.28 -13.60
C TYR A 233 6.40 -15.40 -12.72
N PRO A 234 5.52 -16.39 -12.96
CA PRO A 234 4.33 -16.57 -12.15
C PRO A 234 4.63 -16.75 -10.66
N VAL A 235 3.85 -16.09 -9.81
CA VAL A 235 3.95 -16.20 -8.34
C VAL A 235 2.59 -16.49 -7.72
N ILE A 236 2.64 -17.20 -6.59
CA ILE A 236 1.50 -17.38 -5.71
C ILE A 236 1.69 -16.54 -4.46
N LEU A 237 0.68 -15.75 -4.13
CA LEU A 237 0.64 -14.99 -2.89
C LEU A 237 0.06 -15.84 -1.77
N GLU A 238 0.64 -15.66 -0.60
CA GLU A 238 0.23 -16.20 0.68
C GLU A 238 0.21 -15.02 1.67
N ARG A 239 -0.41 -15.19 2.84
CA ARG A 239 -0.53 -14.11 3.83
C ARG A 239 0.86 -13.57 4.23
N GLY A 240 1.21 -12.37 3.73
CA GLY A 240 2.50 -11.74 3.99
C GLY A 240 3.71 -12.41 3.32
N ARG A 241 3.50 -13.19 2.24
CA ARG A 241 4.58 -13.86 1.50
C ARG A 241 4.21 -14.04 0.02
N ALA A 242 5.21 -14.08 -0.85
CA ALA A 242 5.08 -14.62 -2.19
C ALA A 242 6.07 -15.76 -2.44
N ARG A 243 5.71 -16.67 -3.33
CA ARG A 243 6.59 -17.73 -3.82
C ARG A 243 6.38 -17.94 -5.32
N ARG A 244 7.39 -18.47 -6.02
CA ARG A 244 7.22 -18.88 -7.42
C ARG A 244 6.12 -19.95 -7.53
N ALA A 245 5.29 -19.82 -8.56
CA ALA A 245 4.35 -20.86 -8.92
C ALA A 245 5.11 -22.03 -9.56
N ALA A 246 4.58 -23.24 -9.42
CA ALA A 246 5.17 -24.46 -9.99
C ALA A 246 4.06 -25.45 -10.40
N GLY A 247 4.39 -26.36 -11.33
CA GLY A 247 3.46 -27.37 -11.84
C GLY A 247 2.13 -26.75 -12.30
N LYS A 248 1.02 -27.31 -11.83
CA LYS A 248 -0.33 -26.84 -12.20
C LYS A 248 -0.55 -25.34 -11.94
N GLN A 249 0.02 -24.78 -10.87
CA GLN A 249 -0.15 -23.35 -10.55
C GLN A 249 0.55 -22.46 -11.58
N TYR A 250 1.70 -22.90 -12.07
CA TYR A 250 2.41 -22.23 -13.15
C TYR A 250 1.58 -22.27 -14.43
N ASP A 251 1.10 -23.45 -14.83
CA ASP A 251 0.31 -23.63 -16.05
C ASP A 251 -1.00 -22.80 -16.03
N GLU A 252 -1.68 -22.75 -14.88
CA GLU A 252 -2.89 -21.96 -14.69
C GLU A 252 -2.65 -20.46 -14.89
N ILE A 253 -1.56 -19.91 -14.33
CA ILE A 253 -1.22 -18.49 -14.48
C ILE A 253 -0.80 -18.18 -15.92
N CYS A 254 -0.01 -19.07 -16.55
CA CYS A 254 0.39 -18.91 -17.94
C CYS A 254 -0.83 -18.92 -18.88
N SER A 255 -1.77 -19.85 -18.66
CA SER A 255 -3.02 -19.92 -19.42
C SER A 255 -3.90 -18.68 -19.21
N LEU A 256 -3.97 -18.17 -17.97
CA LEU A 256 -4.66 -16.92 -17.65
C LEU A 256 -4.06 -15.75 -18.44
N LEU A 257 -2.74 -15.54 -18.38
CA LEU A 257 -2.06 -14.46 -19.10
C LEU A 257 -2.31 -14.52 -20.61
N LYS A 258 -2.21 -15.71 -21.22
CA LYS A 258 -2.52 -15.91 -22.64
C LYS A 258 -3.97 -15.56 -22.97
N THR A 259 -4.90 -15.98 -22.13
CA THR A 259 -6.34 -15.72 -22.31
C THR A 259 -6.65 -14.24 -22.22
N LEU A 260 -6.10 -13.55 -21.22
CA LEU A 260 -6.31 -12.11 -21.01
C LEU A 260 -5.66 -11.25 -22.12
N SER A 261 -4.57 -11.73 -22.71
CA SER A 261 -3.78 -10.98 -23.71
C SER A 261 -4.23 -11.22 -25.15
N ARG A 262 -4.93 -12.34 -25.43
CA ARG A 262 -5.41 -12.68 -26.77
C ARG A 262 -6.34 -11.60 -27.38
N PRO A 263 -7.30 -10.99 -26.65
CA PRO A 263 -8.11 -9.90 -27.19
C PRO A 263 -7.32 -8.63 -27.51
N LEU A 264 -6.13 -8.48 -26.94
CA LEU A 264 -5.19 -7.38 -27.19
C LEU A 264 -4.21 -7.70 -28.33
N GLY A 265 -4.43 -8.78 -29.07
CA GLY A 265 -3.61 -9.17 -30.22
C GLY A 265 -2.28 -9.88 -29.87
N THR A 266 -2.04 -10.22 -28.60
CA THR A 266 -0.77 -10.83 -28.18
C THR A 266 -0.90 -12.36 -28.10
N THR A 267 -0.29 -13.06 -29.06
CA THR A 267 -0.41 -14.53 -29.22
C THR A 267 0.91 -15.29 -29.22
N ASP A 268 2.04 -14.62 -29.43
CA ASP A 268 3.32 -15.26 -29.72
C ASP A 268 4.14 -15.52 -28.45
N TRP A 269 3.60 -16.39 -27.59
CA TRP A 269 4.17 -16.70 -26.28
C TRP A 269 5.27 -17.75 -26.36
N ILE A 270 6.42 -17.44 -25.76
CA ILE A 270 7.53 -18.36 -25.57
C ILE A 270 7.39 -18.99 -24.18
N MET A 271 7.33 -20.31 -24.13
CA MET A 271 7.27 -21.06 -22.88
C MET A 271 8.66 -21.49 -22.45
N ALA A 272 9.03 -21.21 -21.20
CA ALA A 272 10.20 -21.79 -20.55
C ALA A 272 9.76 -22.59 -19.30
N GLU A 273 10.72 -23.19 -18.61
CA GLU A 273 10.48 -24.04 -17.44
C GLU A 273 9.90 -23.25 -16.25
N ASP A 274 10.40 -22.03 -16.00
CA ASP A 274 10.04 -21.24 -14.82
C ASP A 274 9.43 -19.86 -15.15
N HIS A 275 9.24 -19.56 -16.43
CA HIS A 275 8.66 -18.30 -16.90
C HIS A 275 8.06 -18.42 -18.31
N VAL A 276 7.20 -17.46 -18.64
CA VAL A 276 6.74 -17.22 -20.01
C VAL A 276 7.29 -15.90 -20.52
N ALA A 277 7.47 -15.81 -21.82
CA ALA A 277 8.06 -14.63 -22.43
C ALA A 277 7.35 -14.18 -23.70
N LEU A 278 7.51 -12.90 -24.01
CA LEU A 278 7.13 -12.27 -25.26
C LEU A 278 8.35 -11.56 -25.82
N ASP A 279 8.76 -11.90 -27.03
CA ASP A 279 9.84 -11.18 -27.71
C ASP A 279 9.33 -9.83 -28.18
N LEU A 280 10.18 -8.82 -28.01
CA LEU A 280 9.93 -7.48 -28.51
C LEU A 280 10.83 -7.27 -29.73
N ALA A 281 10.25 -6.75 -30.80
CA ALA A 281 11.00 -6.19 -31.92
C ALA A 281 11.00 -4.66 -31.72
N PRO A 282 11.89 -4.10 -30.88
CA PRO A 282 11.98 -2.66 -30.74
C PRO A 282 12.22 -2.09 -32.13
N SER A 283 11.26 -1.28 -32.61
CA SER A 283 11.39 -0.64 -33.93
C SER A 283 12.70 0.13 -33.99
N GLN A 284 13.30 0.24 -35.19
CA GLN A 284 14.50 1.08 -35.40
C GLN A 284 14.29 2.42 -34.70
N ARG A 285 15.08 2.63 -33.64
CA ARG A 285 14.93 3.70 -32.65
C ARG A 285 14.55 5.01 -33.37
N ARG A 286 13.43 5.63 -33.01
CA ARG A 286 13.18 7.04 -33.38
C ARG A 286 14.46 7.80 -33.03
N SER A 287 15.09 8.47 -34.00
CA SER A 287 16.38 9.13 -33.80
C SER A 287 16.32 10.02 -32.56
N ARG A 288 16.95 9.60 -31.46
CA ARG A 288 16.95 10.35 -30.20
C ARG A 288 18.07 11.39 -30.28
N PRO A 289 17.80 12.66 -29.94
CA PRO A 289 18.86 13.64 -29.83
C PRO A 289 19.87 13.17 -28.78
N PRO A 290 21.15 13.57 -28.90
CA PRO A 290 22.16 13.33 -27.88
C PRO A 290 21.63 13.82 -26.51
N ARG A 291 21.90 13.08 -25.45
CA ARG A 291 21.52 13.50 -24.10
C ARG A 291 22.13 14.87 -23.81
N ALA A 292 21.30 15.81 -23.35
CA ALA A 292 21.75 17.17 -23.06
C ALA A 292 22.61 17.22 -21.78
N ALA A 293 22.34 16.34 -20.82
CA ALA A 293 23.12 16.16 -19.60
C ALA A 293 22.80 14.79 -18.97
N ASP A 294 23.77 14.17 -18.31
CA ASP A 294 23.48 13.01 -17.47
C ASP A 294 22.71 13.47 -16.21
N PRO A 295 21.65 12.75 -15.80
CA PRO A 295 21.05 13.02 -14.51
C PRO A 295 22.08 12.74 -13.41
N PRO A 296 21.98 13.39 -12.23
CA PRO A 296 22.88 13.13 -11.12
C PRO A 296 22.98 11.62 -10.89
N PRO A 297 24.20 11.06 -10.76
CA PRO A 297 24.41 9.63 -10.68
C PRO A 297 23.66 9.09 -9.46
N ILE A 298 22.69 8.25 -9.74
CA ILE A 298 21.96 7.50 -8.72
C ILE A 298 22.12 6.06 -9.14
N GLY A 299 23.20 5.45 -8.66
CA GLY A 299 23.33 4.01 -8.72
C GLY A 299 22.21 3.37 -7.92
N VAL A 300 21.80 2.17 -8.33
CA VAL A 300 21.01 1.27 -7.48
C VAL A 300 21.92 0.73 -6.38
N ALA A 301 22.45 1.61 -5.53
CA ALA A 301 23.11 1.22 -4.30
C ALA A 301 22.00 1.04 -3.27
N VAL A 302 21.58 -0.21 -3.07
CA VAL A 302 20.74 -0.56 -1.93
C VAL A 302 21.53 -0.18 -0.69
N GLY A 303 21.02 0.78 0.09
CA GLY A 303 21.68 1.22 1.31
C GLY A 303 21.75 0.09 2.34
N GLU A 304 22.57 0.31 3.38
CA GLU A 304 22.59 -0.54 4.57
C GLU A 304 21.16 -0.68 5.16
N SER A 305 20.91 -1.81 5.85
CA SER A 305 19.64 -2.08 6.53
C SER A 305 19.14 -0.85 7.31
N PHE A 306 17.81 -0.62 7.27
CA PHE A 306 17.16 0.46 8.01
C PHE A 306 17.39 0.36 9.54
N ARG A 307 17.78 -0.82 10.04
CA ARG A 307 17.93 -1.19 11.46
C ARG A 307 18.71 -0.22 12.34
N GLY A 308 19.45 0.74 11.78
CA GLY A 308 20.26 1.70 12.52
C GLY A 308 19.73 3.13 12.68
N SER A 309 18.59 3.55 12.10
CA SER A 309 18.39 5.00 11.87
C SER A 309 17.21 5.75 12.53
N SER A 310 16.34 5.12 13.31
CA SER A 310 15.21 5.82 13.96
C SER A 310 15.44 6.13 15.44
N ALA A 311 16.67 6.41 15.87
CA ALA A 311 17.02 6.58 17.28
C ALA A 311 16.61 7.94 17.90
N GLY A 312 15.65 8.69 17.32
CA GLY A 312 15.36 10.07 17.75
C GLY A 312 13.89 10.44 17.88
N GLU A 313 13.04 10.10 16.92
CA GLU A 313 11.64 10.52 16.92
C GLU A 313 10.74 9.41 17.45
N LEU A 314 10.13 9.65 18.62
CA LEU A 314 9.07 8.81 19.14
C LEU A 314 7.87 8.85 18.18
N PRO A 315 7.29 7.70 17.83
CA PRO A 315 6.06 7.64 17.03
C PRO A 315 4.94 8.47 17.70
N GLU A 316 4.06 9.08 16.90
CA GLU A 316 2.95 9.91 17.42
C GLU A 316 1.97 9.17 18.34
N VAL A 317 2.00 7.83 18.26
CA VAL A 317 1.21 6.91 19.09
C VAL A 317 1.81 6.71 20.47
N VAL A 318 3.05 7.16 20.73
CA VAL A 318 3.67 7.14 22.06
C VAL A 318 3.36 8.45 22.76
N LEU A 319 2.59 8.40 23.84
CA LEU A 319 2.12 9.58 24.56
C LEU A 319 2.99 9.90 25.78
N ASP A 320 3.17 11.19 26.07
CA ASP A 320 3.87 11.65 27.28
C ASP A 320 3.00 11.53 28.53
N CYS A 321 1.68 11.69 28.40
CA CYS A 321 0.73 11.57 29.49
C CYS A 321 -0.58 10.91 29.05
N PRO A 322 -1.32 10.25 29.97
CA PRO A 322 -2.61 9.66 29.64
C PRO A 322 -3.65 10.74 29.30
N PRO A 323 -4.48 10.56 28.27
CA PRO A 323 -5.64 11.42 28.01
C PRO A 323 -6.65 11.40 29.17
N PRO A 324 -7.50 12.45 29.29
CA PRO A 324 -8.44 12.60 30.41
C PRO A 324 -9.48 11.48 30.55
N TRP A 325 -9.76 10.73 29.48
CA TRP A 325 -10.72 9.64 29.47
C TRP A 325 -10.17 8.30 30.01
N ALA A 326 -8.89 8.24 30.36
CA ALA A 326 -8.21 7.02 30.81
C ALA A 326 -8.75 6.50 32.17
N ASP A 327 -8.96 5.18 32.25
CA ASP A 327 -9.41 4.40 33.41
C ASP A 327 -8.74 3.00 33.40
N PHE A 328 -8.35 2.47 34.57
CA PHE A 328 -7.21 1.55 34.67
C PHE A 328 -7.57 0.07 34.93
N VAL A 329 -6.89 -0.83 34.20
CA VAL A 329 -6.87 -2.29 34.39
C VAL A 329 -5.45 -2.80 34.12
N SER A 330 -4.87 -3.62 35.01
CA SER A 330 -3.49 -4.14 34.82
C SER A 330 -3.45 -5.63 34.54
N ASN A 331 -2.39 -6.08 33.86
CA ASN A 331 -1.80 -7.41 33.99
C ASN A 331 -0.28 -7.28 34.17
N GLU A 332 0.46 -8.41 34.17
CA GLU A 332 1.91 -8.44 34.37
C GLU A 332 2.71 -7.84 33.20
N ASP A 333 2.21 -7.99 31.97
CA ASP A 333 2.91 -7.58 30.73
C ASP A 333 2.48 -6.17 30.27
N ILE A 334 1.20 -5.82 30.44
CA ILE A 334 0.59 -4.58 29.95
C ILE A 334 -0.47 -4.08 30.93
N VAL A 335 -0.55 -2.76 31.11
CA VAL A 335 -1.64 -2.08 31.80
C VAL A 335 -2.54 -1.44 30.76
N PHE A 336 -3.79 -1.88 30.65
CA PHE A 336 -4.80 -1.19 29.88
C PHE A 336 -5.28 0.03 30.66
N LEU A 337 -5.07 1.21 30.09
CA LEU A 337 -5.40 2.48 30.73
C LEU A 337 -6.72 3.06 30.24
N GLY A 338 -7.46 2.41 29.34
CA GLY A 338 -8.78 2.87 28.91
C GLY A 338 -9.00 2.72 27.41
N SER A 339 -10.23 3.00 27.00
CA SER A 339 -10.62 3.04 25.60
C SER A 339 -11.65 4.12 25.32
N ARG A 340 -11.73 4.52 24.05
CA ARG A 340 -12.73 5.45 23.53
C ARG A 340 -13.27 4.93 22.21
N ILE A 341 -14.59 4.84 22.11
CA ILE A 341 -15.38 4.40 20.94
C ILE A 341 -16.56 5.37 20.74
N PRO A 342 -17.14 5.48 19.54
CA PRO A 342 -18.35 6.27 19.34
C PRO A 342 -19.58 5.59 19.96
N GLU A 343 -20.57 6.39 20.39
CA GLU A 343 -21.81 5.87 20.98
C GLU A 343 -22.75 5.21 19.95
N ALA A 344 -22.76 5.73 18.72
CA ALA A 344 -23.59 5.27 17.63
C ALA A 344 -22.76 5.06 16.36
N VAL A 345 -23.19 4.14 15.49
CA VAL A 345 -22.56 3.87 14.18
C VAL A 345 -23.66 3.58 13.16
N ALA A 346 -23.58 4.17 11.97
CA ALA A 346 -24.53 3.88 10.89
C ALA A 346 -24.28 2.46 10.31
N PRO A 347 -25.32 1.70 9.93
CA PRO A 347 -25.16 0.42 9.25
C PRO A 347 -24.23 0.51 8.04
N GLY A 348 -23.26 -0.39 7.97
CA GLY A 348 -22.28 -0.43 6.89
C GLY A 348 -21.19 0.65 6.97
N PHE A 349 -21.08 1.45 8.03
CA PHE A 349 -19.95 2.36 8.24
C PHE A 349 -18.86 1.70 9.09
N ALA A 350 -17.62 2.14 8.90
CA ALA A 350 -16.51 1.87 9.81
C ALA A 350 -16.57 2.78 11.03
N TYR A 351 -15.80 2.46 12.08
CA TYR A 351 -15.58 3.38 13.19
C TYR A 351 -14.17 3.33 13.78
N VAL A 352 -13.77 4.42 14.44
CA VAL A 352 -12.50 4.50 15.18
C VAL A 352 -12.69 3.94 16.59
N ALA A 353 -11.79 3.03 16.98
CA ALA A 353 -11.60 2.64 18.37
C ALA A 353 -10.20 3.05 18.81
N GLU A 354 -10.11 3.71 19.97
CA GLU A 354 -8.86 4.05 20.63
C GLU A 354 -8.71 3.20 21.90
N THR A 355 -7.54 2.60 22.06
CA THR A 355 -7.16 1.83 23.24
C THR A 355 -5.82 2.34 23.74
N LEU A 356 -5.73 2.70 25.02
CA LEU A 356 -4.51 3.18 25.64
C LEU A 356 -3.87 2.08 26.48
N LEU A 357 -2.60 1.81 26.21
CA LEU A 357 -1.81 0.79 26.90
C LEU A 357 -0.61 1.45 27.58
N ARG A 358 -0.26 1.00 28.78
CA ARG A 358 1.07 1.21 29.37
C ARG A 358 1.78 -0.12 29.40
N VAL A 359 2.98 -0.19 28.87
CA VAL A 359 3.65 -1.47 28.60
C VAL A 359 4.74 -1.71 29.65
N SER A 360 4.88 -2.94 30.17
CA SER A 360 5.93 -3.25 31.16
C SER A 360 7.30 -3.51 30.52
N GLY A 361 7.34 -3.65 29.19
CA GLY A 361 8.54 -3.81 28.38
C GLY A 361 8.23 -4.24 26.95
N PRO A 362 9.24 -4.71 26.21
CA PRO A 362 9.06 -5.28 24.87
C PRO A 362 8.12 -6.48 24.90
N LEU A 363 7.14 -6.48 24.00
CA LEU A 363 6.22 -7.59 23.85
C LEU A 363 6.70 -8.54 22.75
N ILE A 364 7.35 -9.64 23.15
CA ILE A 364 7.93 -10.63 22.23
C ILE A 364 6.83 -11.51 21.66
N GLY A 365 6.76 -11.59 20.33
CA GLY A 365 5.74 -12.34 19.60
C GLY A 365 5.14 -11.53 18.45
N ARG A 366 4.09 -12.07 17.83
CA ARG A 366 3.32 -11.41 16.75
C ARG A 366 1.97 -10.98 17.30
N TRP A 367 2.00 -10.04 18.23
CA TRP A 367 0.83 -9.56 18.95
C TRP A 367 -0.06 -8.67 18.09
N GLU A 368 -1.35 -8.99 18.07
CA GLU A 368 -2.40 -8.26 17.37
C GLU A 368 -3.48 -7.86 18.39
N GLY A 369 -4.10 -6.70 18.17
CA GLY A 369 -5.29 -6.30 18.88
C GLY A 369 -6.50 -7.06 18.34
N ARG A 370 -7.37 -7.55 19.21
CA ARG A 370 -8.61 -8.23 18.85
C ARG A 370 -9.78 -7.52 19.51
N ILE A 371 -10.73 -7.06 18.70
CA ILE A 371 -12.02 -6.51 19.16
C ILE A 371 -13.12 -7.50 18.79
N GLU A 372 -13.88 -7.95 19.78
CA GLU A 372 -15.03 -8.84 19.61
C GLU A 372 -16.30 -8.14 20.03
N ALA A 373 -17.33 -8.24 19.20
CA ALA A 373 -18.63 -7.61 19.44
C ALA A 373 -19.69 -8.67 19.69
N PHE A 374 -20.42 -8.54 20.78
CA PHE A 374 -21.47 -9.47 21.19
C PHE A 374 -22.84 -8.78 21.16
N GLY A 375 -23.85 -9.52 20.69
CA GLY A 375 -25.24 -9.05 20.71
C GLY A 375 -25.85 -9.14 22.10
N ALA A 376 -27.09 -8.66 22.22
CA ALA A 376 -27.82 -8.65 23.49
C ALA A 376 -28.05 -10.05 24.10
N THR A 377 -27.99 -11.12 23.30
CA THR A 377 -28.11 -12.51 23.78
C THR A 377 -26.76 -13.16 24.11
N GLY A 378 -25.67 -12.39 24.05
CA GLY A 378 -24.30 -12.85 24.32
C GLY A 378 -23.65 -13.59 23.15
N GLU A 379 -24.26 -13.56 21.96
CA GLU A 379 -23.74 -14.21 20.77
C GLU A 379 -22.66 -13.35 20.09
N LEU A 380 -21.53 -13.96 19.69
CA LEU A 380 -20.48 -13.26 18.95
C LEU A 380 -21.02 -12.85 17.56
N ARG A 381 -20.98 -11.55 17.27
CA ARG A 381 -21.49 -10.97 16.02
C ARG A 381 -20.40 -10.68 15.02
N TYR A 382 -19.26 -10.21 15.50
CA TYR A 382 -18.06 -10.08 14.66
C TYR A 382 -16.79 -10.04 15.49
N ARG A 383 -15.68 -10.32 14.81
CA ARG A 383 -14.32 -10.18 15.31
C ARG A 383 -13.54 -9.29 14.37
N TRP A 384 -12.80 -8.35 14.93
CA TRP A 384 -11.85 -7.49 14.23
C TRP A 384 -10.45 -7.73 14.79
N VAL A 385 -9.47 -7.92 13.92
CA VAL A 385 -8.06 -8.13 14.30
C VAL A 385 -7.20 -7.14 13.54
N HIS A 386 -6.28 -6.48 14.24
CA HIS A 386 -5.42 -5.44 13.65
C HIS A 386 -4.02 -5.41 14.30
N PRO A 387 -3.00 -4.90 13.58
CA PRO A 387 -1.69 -4.61 14.17
C PRO A 387 -1.80 -3.55 15.26
N LEU A 388 -1.10 -3.74 16.38
CA LEU A 388 -1.09 -2.77 17.47
C LEU A 388 -0.47 -1.44 17.05
N ALA A 389 -1.04 -0.35 17.55
CA ALA A 389 -0.67 1.03 17.25
C ALA A 389 -0.63 1.30 15.74
N ASP A 390 -1.47 0.57 14.99
CA ASP A 390 -1.63 0.67 13.54
C ASP A 390 -0.26 0.68 12.82
N ALA A 391 0.64 -0.19 13.30
CA ALA A 391 2.01 -0.38 12.83
C ALA A 391 2.96 0.84 12.90
N ALA A 392 2.60 1.95 13.56
CA ALA A 392 3.53 3.07 13.78
C ALA A 392 4.74 2.68 14.63
N THR A 393 4.58 1.69 15.50
CA THR A 393 5.62 1.16 16.37
C THR A 393 5.57 -0.37 16.40
N CYS A 394 6.70 -1.01 16.65
CA CYS A 394 6.78 -2.45 16.77
C CYS A 394 6.70 -2.87 18.25
N PRO A 395 5.75 -3.74 18.64
CA PRO A 395 5.62 -4.18 20.04
C PRO A 395 6.89 -4.78 20.65
N THR A 396 7.74 -5.39 19.83
CA THR A 396 9.05 -5.95 20.25
C THR A 396 10.11 -4.88 20.59
N ARG A 397 9.79 -3.60 20.40
CA ARG A 397 10.67 -2.45 20.71
C ARG A 397 10.08 -1.52 21.76
N TRP A 398 8.93 -1.85 22.32
CA TRP A 398 8.31 -1.06 23.37
C TRP A 398 9.19 -1.01 24.62
N GLN A 399 9.26 0.18 25.23
CA GLN A 399 10.05 0.41 26.44
C GLN A 399 9.12 0.44 27.65
N ALA A 400 9.61 -0.09 28.78
CA ALA A 400 8.88 -0.12 30.03
C ALA A 400 8.38 1.28 30.41
N GLY A 401 7.10 1.38 30.76
CA GLY A 401 6.43 2.62 31.14
C GLY A 401 5.88 3.47 29.98
N GLN A 402 6.19 3.14 28.71
CA GLN A 402 5.63 3.86 27.57
C GLN A 402 4.11 3.76 27.54
N LEU A 403 3.46 4.88 27.21
CA LEU A 403 2.04 4.96 26.92
C LEU A 403 1.85 4.82 25.41
N ILE A 404 1.16 3.77 24.97
CA ILE A 404 0.90 3.47 23.57
C ILE A 404 -0.59 3.66 23.30
N LEU A 405 -0.92 4.58 22.39
CA LEU A 405 -2.25 4.76 21.84
C LEU A 405 -2.42 3.87 20.60
N ASP A 406 -3.24 2.84 20.76
CA ASP A 406 -3.72 2.00 19.66
C ASP A 406 -5.00 2.61 19.08
N ARG A 407 -4.89 3.23 17.90
CA ARG A 407 -6.03 3.77 17.15
C ARG A 407 -6.28 2.89 15.92
N THR A 408 -7.46 2.28 15.85
CA THR A 408 -7.82 1.36 14.76
C THR A 408 -9.15 1.72 14.11
N ILE A 409 -9.24 1.49 12.81
CA ILE A 409 -10.50 1.59 12.06
C ILE A 409 -11.18 0.23 12.05
N VAL A 410 -12.15 0.05 12.93
CA VAL A 410 -12.97 -1.15 13.02
C VAL A 410 -14.00 -1.13 11.90
N ARG A 411 -14.11 -2.25 11.17
CA ARG A 411 -15.05 -2.38 10.05
C ARG A 411 -15.99 -3.54 10.28
N PRO A 412 -17.15 -3.30 10.93
CA PRO A 412 -18.15 -4.34 11.16
C PRO A 412 -18.62 -4.99 9.85
N PRO A 413 -19.13 -6.24 9.89
CA PRO A 413 -19.77 -6.86 8.73
C PRO A 413 -20.83 -5.95 8.10
N ARG A 414 -20.96 -5.97 6.77
CA ARG A 414 -21.89 -5.06 6.07
C ARG A 414 -23.34 -5.35 6.43
N GLU A 415 -23.60 -6.60 6.75
CA GLU A 415 -24.88 -7.20 7.14
C GLU A 415 -25.16 -7.11 8.65
N LEU A 416 -24.31 -6.44 9.43
CA LEU A 416 -24.57 -6.21 10.84
C LEU A 416 -25.83 -5.34 10.99
N GLY A 417 -26.89 -5.94 11.56
CA GLY A 417 -28.18 -5.28 11.75
C GLY A 417 -28.16 -4.15 12.78
N GLU A 418 -29.28 -3.46 12.91
CA GLU A 418 -29.45 -2.50 14.00
C GLU A 418 -29.49 -3.20 15.35
N GLY A 419 -28.92 -2.56 16.36
CA GLY A 419 -28.83 -3.13 17.71
C GLY A 419 -27.78 -2.44 18.56
N VAL A 420 -27.67 -2.93 19.79
CA VAL A 420 -26.58 -2.56 20.70
C VAL A 420 -25.62 -3.74 20.78
N TYR A 421 -24.33 -3.45 20.62
CA TYR A 421 -23.27 -4.44 20.66
C TYR A 421 -22.25 -4.09 21.71
N GLU A 422 -22.00 -5.02 22.63
CA GLU A 422 -20.96 -4.90 23.65
C GLU A 422 -19.61 -5.29 23.04
N LEU A 423 -18.60 -4.44 23.23
CA LEU A 423 -17.28 -4.60 22.63
C LEU A 423 -16.26 -5.03 23.68
N PHE A 424 -15.47 -6.03 23.33
CA PHE A 424 -14.41 -6.55 24.18
C PHE A 424 -13.08 -6.58 23.45
N PHE A 425 -12.00 -6.28 24.16
CA PHE A 425 -10.65 -6.26 23.64
C PHE A 425 -9.79 -7.34 24.27
N SER A 426 -8.91 -7.89 23.45
CA SER A 426 -7.88 -8.83 23.86
C SER A 426 -6.61 -8.62 23.04
N LEU A 427 -5.45 -8.81 23.65
CA LEU A 427 -4.18 -8.89 22.94
C LEU A 427 -3.88 -10.35 22.68
N VAL A 428 -3.66 -10.70 21.41
CA VAL A 428 -3.47 -12.09 21.01
C VAL A 428 -2.20 -12.23 20.19
N ASP A 429 -1.35 -13.17 20.57
CA ASP A 429 -0.21 -13.58 19.77
C ASP A 429 -0.69 -14.44 18.61
N ARG A 430 -0.39 -14.00 17.38
CA ARG A 430 -0.88 -14.64 16.16
C ARG A 430 -0.40 -16.09 15.98
N ASP A 431 0.75 -16.45 16.54
CA ASP A 431 1.41 -17.72 16.24
C ASP A 431 1.04 -18.81 17.24
N SER A 432 0.99 -18.43 18.50
CA SER A 432 0.65 -19.33 19.61
C SER A 432 -0.84 -19.28 19.99
N GLU A 433 -1.60 -18.33 19.45
CA GLU A 433 -2.96 -17.97 19.87
C GLU A 433 -3.07 -17.60 21.36
N ARG A 434 -1.93 -17.38 22.04
CA ARG A 434 -1.90 -16.95 23.44
C ARG A 434 -2.54 -15.58 23.56
N THR A 435 -3.42 -15.44 24.56
CA THR A 435 -4.06 -14.16 24.90
C THR A 435 -3.44 -13.61 26.19
N ILE A 436 -3.20 -12.29 26.25
CA ILE A 436 -2.88 -11.62 27.51
C ILE A 436 -4.20 -11.32 28.23
N CYS A 437 -4.40 -11.99 29.36
CA CYS A 437 -5.59 -11.82 30.20
C CYS A 437 -5.36 -10.69 31.21
N PRO A 438 -6.31 -9.73 31.35
CA PRO A 438 -6.25 -8.72 32.40
C PRO A 438 -6.49 -9.34 33.79
N LEU A 439 -6.04 -8.68 34.86
CA LEU A 439 -6.37 -9.09 36.23
C LEU A 439 -7.89 -9.00 36.47
N ALA A 440 -8.48 -10.12 36.91
CA ALA A 440 -9.93 -10.28 37.08
C ALA A 440 -10.58 -9.36 38.13
N SER A 441 -9.79 -8.65 38.95
CA SER A 441 -10.28 -7.77 40.01
C SER A 441 -10.88 -6.45 39.51
N SER A 442 -10.78 -6.14 38.22
CA SER A 442 -11.35 -4.92 37.64
C SER A 442 -12.78 -5.10 37.13
N ARG A 443 -13.63 -4.10 37.34
CA ARG A 443 -15.03 -4.07 36.85
C ARG A 443 -15.14 -4.08 35.32
N ARG A 444 -14.08 -3.67 34.61
CA ARG A 444 -14.04 -3.69 33.14
C ARG A 444 -13.66 -5.06 32.58
N VAL A 445 -13.33 -6.04 33.43
CA VAL A 445 -12.91 -7.37 32.96
C VAL A 445 -14.08 -8.33 33.03
N VAL A 446 -14.48 -8.86 31.87
CA VAL A 446 -15.56 -9.83 31.75
C VAL A 446 -15.02 -11.03 30.98
N ASN A 447 -15.13 -12.23 31.55
CA ASN A 447 -14.65 -13.48 30.94
C ASN A 447 -13.20 -13.42 30.43
N GLY A 448 -12.32 -12.72 31.14
CA GLY A 448 -10.91 -12.58 30.77
C GLY A 448 -10.64 -11.58 29.63
N GLN A 449 -11.62 -10.79 29.21
CA GLN A 449 -11.49 -9.75 28.20
C GLN A 449 -11.77 -8.37 28.77
N ILE A 450 -11.24 -7.34 28.12
CA ILE A 450 -11.42 -5.95 28.54
C ILE A 450 -12.66 -5.39 27.85
N HIS A 451 -13.68 -5.03 28.62
CA HIS A 451 -14.85 -4.33 28.12
C HIS A 451 -14.47 -2.92 27.66
N LEU A 452 -14.60 -2.67 26.36
CA LEU A 452 -14.33 -1.38 25.74
C LEU A 452 -15.49 -0.40 25.88
N GLY A 453 -16.70 -0.91 26.10
CA GLY A 453 -17.97 -0.19 26.03
C GLY A 453 -18.91 -0.83 25.02
N SER A 454 -19.95 -0.10 24.60
CA SER A 454 -20.90 -0.55 23.59
C SER A 454 -21.09 0.46 22.46
N ILE A 455 -21.51 -0.06 21.31
CA ILE A 455 -21.92 0.75 20.16
C ILE A 455 -23.39 0.47 19.84
N LYS A 456 -24.13 1.52 19.49
CA LYS A 456 -25.48 1.40 18.91
C LYS A 456 -25.40 1.49 17.39
N VAL A 457 -25.62 0.38 16.70
CA VAL A 457 -25.77 0.39 15.23
C VAL A 457 -27.19 0.80 14.89
N THR A 458 -27.37 1.92 14.19
CA THR A 458 -28.69 2.46 13.84
C THR A 458 -28.64 3.38 12.62
N ALA A 459 -29.64 3.31 11.75
CA ALA A 459 -29.79 4.20 10.61
C ALA A 459 -29.92 5.69 11.00
N ASN A 460 -30.28 5.96 12.27
CA ASN A 460 -30.38 7.31 12.83
C ASN A 460 -29.05 7.81 13.42
N ALA A 461 -27.94 7.09 13.24
CA ALA A 461 -26.63 7.57 13.68
C ALA A 461 -26.34 8.90 12.97
N PRO A 462 -25.89 9.95 13.68
CA PRO A 462 -25.53 11.21 13.05
C PRO A 462 -24.50 10.98 11.94
N LYS A 463 -24.59 11.74 10.84
CA LYS A 463 -23.72 11.58 9.67
C LYS A 463 -22.22 11.67 9.98
N GLU A 464 -21.88 12.38 11.05
CA GLU A 464 -20.51 12.65 11.51
C GLU A 464 -20.04 11.62 12.56
N VAL A 465 -20.99 10.97 13.24
CA VAL A 465 -20.73 10.04 14.35
C VAL A 465 -20.56 8.61 13.84
N ALA A 466 -19.62 8.45 12.91
CA ALA A 466 -19.05 7.15 12.57
C ALA A 466 -17.73 6.93 13.34
N GLY A 467 -17.40 7.72 14.36
CA GLY A 467 -16.06 7.76 14.94
C GLY A 467 -14.98 8.30 13.99
N MET A 468 -15.31 8.66 12.75
CA MET A 468 -14.39 9.28 11.80
C MET A 468 -14.10 10.76 12.14
N GLU A 469 -15.02 11.40 12.86
CA GLU A 469 -14.85 12.76 13.41
C GLU A 469 -13.67 12.90 14.39
N PHE A 470 -13.15 11.79 14.94
CA PHE A 470 -11.93 11.79 15.74
C PHE A 470 -10.70 12.30 14.97
N PHE A 471 -10.75 12.32 13.63
CA PHE A 471 -9.68 12.91 12.81
C PHE A 471 -9.73 14.44 12.78
N ARG A 472 -10.84 15.05 13.19
CA ARG A 472 -11.05 16.51 13.17
C ARG A 472 -10.76 17.18 14.52
N SER A 473 -10.60 16.39 15.59
CA SER A 473 -10.18 16.80 16.94
C SER A 473 -8.69 16.53 17.15
#